data_AF-Q9DF21-F1
#
_entry.id   AF-Q9DF21-F1
#
_cell.length_a   1.000
_cell.length_b   1.000
_cell.length_c   1.000
_cell.angle_alpha   90.00
_cell.angle_beta   90.00
_cell.angle_gamma   90.00
#
_symmetry.space_group_name_H-M   'P 1'
#
loop_
_entity.id
_entity.type
_entity.pdbx_description
1 polymer ?
#
loop_
_entity_poly.entity_id
_entity_poly.type
_entity_poly.pdbx_seq_one_letter_code
_entity_poly.pdbx_strand_id
1 'polypeptide(L)' 'RAKFCGVCTDGRGCTPHRTATLSVEFKCPDGQLMKKKMMFIKTCACHYNCPMDNDVFQSLYYRKMMGDMA' A
#
# COMPACT_ATOMS: atom_id res chain seq x y z
N ARG A 1 8.51 -12.55 5.17
CA ARG A 1 7.28 -12.47 4.33
C ARG A 1 6.66 -11.09 4.51
N ALA A 2 6.39 -10.37 3.42
CA ALA A 2 5.69 -9.09 3.48
C ALA A 2 4.26 -9.31 4.00
N LYS A 3 3.79 -8.42 4.87
CA LYS A 3 2.40 -8.41 5.35
C LYS A 3 1.66 -7.30 4.62
N PHE A 4 0.40 -7.55 4.30
CA PHE A 4 -0.49 -6.60 3.65
C PHE A 4 -1.78 -6.54 4.46
N CYS A 5 -2.41 -5.37 4.50
CA CYS A 5 -3.75 -5.24 5.08
C CYS A 5 -4.79 -5.64 4.02
N GLY A 6 -5.85 -6.30 4.46
CA GLY A 6 -6.96 -6.74 3.60
C GLY A 6 -8.20 -5.88 3.81
N VAL A 7 -9.36 -6.53 3.90
CA VAL A 7 -10.66 -5.88 4.15
C VAL A 7 -11.23 -6.32 5.50
N CYS A 8 -11.98 -5.45 6.16
CA CYS A 8 -12.72 -5.80 7.38
C CYS A 8 -14.11 -6.29 6.98
N THR A 9 -14.64 -7.29 7.69
CA THR A 9 -15.94 -7.93 7.36
C THR A 9 -17.15 -7.08 7.73
N ASP A 10 -16.95 -5.97 8.44
CA ASP A 10 -18.00 -5.12 9.01
C ASP A 10 -18.09 -3.74 8.35
N GLY A 11 -17.58 -3.62 7.12
CA GLY A 11 -17.66 -2.38 6.33
C GLY A 11 -16.67 -1.28 6.75
N ARG A 12 -15.76 -1.56 7.70
CA ARG A 12 -14.67 -0.65 8.07
C ARG A 12 -13.52 -0.69 7.07
N GLY A 13 -12.82 0.44 6.94
CA GLY A 13 -11.54 0.50 6.24
C GLY A 13 -10.44 -0.16 7.08
N CYS A 14 -9.55 -0.91 6.43
CA CYS A 14 -8.40 -1.55 7.07
C CYS A 14 -7.12 -0.82 6.67
N THR A 15 -6.42 -0.21 7.64
CA THR A 15 -5.15 0.49 7.37
C THR A 15 -4.00 -0.07 8.21
N PRO A 16 -2.74 0.13 7.77
CA PRO A 16 -1.59 -0.16 8.62
C PRO A 16 -1.69 0.60 9.95
N HIS A 17 -1.47 -0.11 11.07
CA HIS A 17 -1.53 0.47 12.41
C HIS A 17 -0.13 0.59 13.04
N ARG A 18 0.63 -0.51 13.05
CA ARG A 18 2.04 -0.50 13.46
C ARG A 18 2.89 -0.85 12.27
N THR A 19 3.88 -0.02 11.98
CA THR A 19 4.81 -0.19 10.88
C THR A 19 6.25 -0.09 11.38
N ALA A 20 7.18 -0.65 10.63
CA ALA A 20 8.61 -0.50 10.86
C ALA A 20 9.30 -0.22 9.53
N THR A 21 10.16 0.78 9.48
CA THR A 21 10.94 1.08 8.28
C THR A 21 12.28 0.36 8.37
N LEU A 22 12.55 -0.55 7.44
CA LEU A 22 13.75 -1.38 7.41
C LEU A 22 14.54 -1.11 6.12
N SER A 23 15.86 -1.18 6.20
CA SER A 23 16.71 -1.14 5.02
C SER A 23 16.70 -2.50 4.33
N VAL A 24 16.28 -2.55 3.07
CA VAL A 24 16.19 -3.75 2.25
C VAL A 24 17.20 -3.65 1.13
N GLU A 25 17.96 -4.73 0.92
CA GLU A 25 18.89 -4.84 -0.19
C GLU A 25 18.19 -5.48 -1.39
N PHE A 26 18.30 -4.81 -2.53
CA PHE A 26 17.78 -5.23 -3.82
C PHE A 26 18.94 -5.63 -4.71
N LYS A 27 18.79 -6.76 -5.40
CA LYS A 27 19.70 -7.16 -6.47
C LYS A 27 19.06 -6.80 -7.81
N CYS A 28 19.68 -5.88 -8.52
CA CYS A 28 19.28 -5.51 -9.87
C CYS A 28 19.68 -6.63 -10.87
N PRO A 29 19.00 -6.74 -12.03
CA PRO A 29 19.30 -7.77 -13.03
C PRO A 29 20.75 -7.73 -13.56
N ASP A 30 21.37 -6.56 -13.55
CA ASP A 30 22.76 -6.31 -13.93
C ASP A 30 23.77 -6.67 -12.82
N GLY A 31 23.29 -7.15 -11.67
CA GLY A 31 24.11 -7.57 -10.53
C GLY A 31 24.39 -6.48 -9.50
N GLN A 32 23.96 -5.23 -9.73
CA GLN A 32 24.13 -4.16 -8.74
C GLN A 32 23.29 -4.43 -7.48
N LEU A 33 23.86 -4.10 -6.31
CA LEU A 33 23.16 -4.17 -5.03
C LEU A 33 22.76 -2.77 -4.58
N MET A 34 21.47 -2.56 -4.34
CA MET A 34 20.92 -1.28 -3.91
C MET A 34 20.18 -1.43 -2.58
N LYS A 35 20.48 -0.57 -1.61
CA LYS A 35 19.75 -0.53 -0.33
C LYS A 35 18.68 0.56 -0.35
N LYS A 36 17.44 0.19 -0.01
CA LYS A 36 16.32 1.13 0.12
C LYS A 36 15.58 0.93 1.42
N LYS A 37 15.20 2.03 2.08
CA LYS A 37 14.34 2.02 3.25
C LYS A 37 12.91 1.72 2.80
N MET A 38 12.34 0.63 3.28
CA MET A 38 10.97 0.20 2.98
C MET A 38 10.16 0.03 4.25
N MET A 39 8.86 0.33 4.16
CA MET A 39 7.92 0.17 5.25
C MET A 39 7.40 -1.27 5.32
N PHE A 40 7.45 -1.87 6.51
CA PHE A 40 6.93 -3.20 6.81
C PHE A 40 5.77 -3.08 7.78
N ILE A 41 4.63 -3.65 7.41
CA ILE A 41 3.44 -3.69 8.26
C ILE A 41 3.63 -4.75 9.35
N LYS A 42 3.40 -4.37 10.61
CA LYS A 42 3.40 -5.28 11.77
C LYS A 42 1.98 -5.71 12.11
N THR A 43 1.07 -4.75 12.20
CA THR A 43 -0.36 -4.95 12.50
C THR A 43 -1.23 -4.02 11.65
N CYS A 44 -2.45 -4.45 11.35
CA CYS A 44 -3.50 -3.63 10.73
C CYS A 44 -4.59 -3.31 11.77
N ALA A 45 -5.38 -2.26 11.52
CA ALA A 45 -6.55 -1.93 12.33
C ALA A 45 -7.74 -1.53 11.44
N CYS A 46 -8.94 -1.88 11.90
CA CYS A 46 -10.21 -1.50 11.27
C CYS A 46 -10.76 -0.23 11.92
N HIS A 47 -11.09 0.78 11.12
CA HIS A 47 -11.74 2.00 11.61
C HIS A 47 -12.80 2.50 10.63
N TYR A 48 -13.78 3.23 11.17
CA TYR A 48 -14.89 3.79 10.38
C TYR A 48 -14.51 5.09 9.66
N ASN A 49 -13.51 5.82 10.18
CA ASN A 49 -13.05 7.07 9.58
C ASN A 49 -11.89 6.80 8.61
N CYS A 50 -12.18 6.05 7.55
CA CYS A 50 -11.21 5.83 6.48
C CYS A 50 -11.24 7.03 5.54
N PRO A 51 -10.14 7.79 5.39
CA PRO A 51 -10.09 8.83 4.36
C PRO A 51 -10.24 8.12 3.01
N MET A 52 -11.34 8.40 2.32
CA MET A 52 -11.68 7.87 0.99
C MET A 52 -10.59 8.16 -0.07
N ASP A 53 -9.63 9.04 0.24
CA ASP A 53 -8.62 9.56 -0.67
C ASP A 53 -7.35 8.70 -0.82
N ASN A 54 -7.14 7.68 0.04
CA ASN A 54 -5.88 6.90 0.02
C ASN A 54 -6.00 5.53 -0.63
N ASP A 55 -7.11 5.29 -1.33
CA ASP A 55 -7.25 4.08 -2.14
C ASP A 55 -6.56 4.34 -3.50
N VAL A 56 -5.25 4.13 -3.53
CA VAL A 56 -4.43 4.19 -4.76
C VAL A 56 -5.06 3.35 -5.88
N PHE A 57 -5.84 2.31 -5.53
CA PHE A 57 -6.58 1.50 -6.49
C PHE A 57 -7.84 2.19 -7.04
N GLN A 58 -8.57 2.99 -6.24
CA GLN A 58 -9.67 3.82 -6.76
C GLN A 58 -9.16 5.01 -7.56
N SER A 59 -8.06 5.64 -7.15
CA SER A 59 -7.49 6.77 -7.91
C SER A 59 -6.90 6.31 -9.25
N LEU A 60 -6.30 5.10 -9.33
CA LEU A 60 -5.93 4.48 -10.60
C LEU A 60 -7.15 4.16 -11.47
N TYR A 61 -8.27 3.75 -10.88
CA TYR A 61 -9.51 3.49 -11.62
C TYR A 61 -10.14 4.77 -12.16
N TYR A 62 -10.22 5.83 -11.34
CA TYR A 62 -10.80 7.12 -11.71
C TYR A 62 -9.94 7.88 -12.73
N ARG A 63 -8.61 7.82 -12.58
CA ARG A 63 -7.66 8.45 -13.51
C ARG A 63 -7.68 7.80 -14.90
N LYS A 64 -8.11 6.54 -15.00
CA LYS A 64 -8.26 5.83 -16.27
C LYS A 64 -9.57 6.18 -17.00
N MET A 65 -10.60 6.64 -16.29
CA MET A 65 -11.91 6.97 -16.88
C MET A 65 -12.04 8.43 -17.37
N MET A 66 -11.07 9.30 -17.06
CA MET A 66 -11.08 10.71 -17.48
C MET A 66 -10.20 11.01 -18.71
N GLY A 67 -9.38 10.06 -19.16
CA GLY A 67 -8.44 10.23 -20.28
C GLY A 67 -8.79 9.45 -21.56
N ASP A 68 -9.79 8.56 -21.51
CA ASP A 68 -10.12 7.64 -22.61
C ASP A 68 -11.52 7.91 -23.23
N MET A 69 -12.08 9.12 -23.06
CA MET A 69 -13.26 9.59 -23.79
C MET A 69 -12.89 10.81 -24.65
N ALA A 70 -12.40 10.52 -25.86
CA ALA A 70 -12.28 11.41 -27.03
C ALA A 70 -11.44 12.69 -26.89
#